data_AF-A0A929EZW7-F1
#
_entry.id   AF-A0A929EZW7-F1
#
_cell.length_a   1.000
_cell.length_b   1.000
_cell.length_c   1.000
_cell.angle_alpha   90.00
_cell.angle_beta   90.00
_cell.angle_gamma   90.00
#
_symmetry.space_group_name_H-M   'P 1'
#
loop_
_entity.id
_entity.type
_entity.pdbx_description
1 polymer ?
#
loop_
_entity_poly.entity_id
_entity_poly.type
_entity_poly.pdbx_seq_one_letter_code
_entity_poly.pdbx_strand_id
1 'polypeptide(L)' 'MPSRPTSSTQFSSKVLHWYDQHGRKDLPWQEAINPYRVWVSEIMLQQTQVKT' A
#
# COMPACT_ATOMS: atom_id res chain seq x y z
N MET A 1 -23.39 -18.96 -16.12
CA MET A 1 -22.57 -18.04 -16.94
C MET A 1 -21.55 -17.37 -16.02
N PRO A 2 -20.23 -17.46 -16.24
CA PRO A 2 -19.26 -16.72 -15.44
C PRO A 2 -19.31 -15.22 -15.81
N SER A 3 -19.49 -14.36 -14.82
CA SER A 3 -19.45 -12.90 -14.99
C SER A 3 -18.04 -12.45 -15.34
N ARG A 4 -17.87 -11.71 -16.45
CA ARG A 4 -16.57 -11.16 -16.84
C ARG A 4 -16.08 -10.19 -15.77
N PRO A 5 -14.84 -10.33 -15.25
CA PRO A 5 -14.33 -9.41 -14.24
C PRO A 5 -14.34 -8.00 -14.82
N THR A 6 -14.90 -7.06 -14.05
CA THR A 6 -14.93 -5.64 -14.43
C THR A 6 -13.50 -5.09 -14.54
N SER A 7 -13.31 -4.04 -15.34
CA SER A 7 -11.99 -3.41 -15.53
C SER A 7 -11.31 -3.06 -14.20
N SER A 8 -12.09 -2.61 -13.20
CA SER A 8 -11.59 -2.29 -11.85
C SER A 8 -11.13 -3.52 -11.07
N THR A 9 -11.83 -4.66 -11.16
CA THR A 9 -11.38 -5.92 -10.56
C THR A 9 -10.07 -6.40 -11.18
N GLN A 10 -9.95 -6.31 -12.51
CA GLN A 10 -8.71 -6.70 -13.19
C GLN A 10 -7.53 -5.79 -12.83
N PHE A 11 -7.78 -4.48 -12.72
CA PHE A 11 -6.77 -3.51 -12.30
C PHE A 11 -6.31 -3.74 -10.86
N SER A 12 -7.24 -3.85 -9.92
CA SER A 12 -6.93 -4.09 -8.50
C SER A 12 -6.15 -5.41 -8.31
N SER A 13 -6.55 -6.49 -8.98
CA SER A 13 -5.82 -7.76 -8.94
C SER A 13 -4.37 -7.63 -9.43
N LYS A 14 -4.12 -6.87 -10.51
CA LYS A 14 -2.76 -6.63 -11.01
C LYS A 14 -1.92 -5.80 -10.03
N VAL A 15 -2.50 -4.75 -9.45
CA VAL A 15 -1.81 -3.88 -8.47
C VAL A 15 -1.46 -4.68 -7.22
N LEU A 16 -2.39 -5.49 -6.70
CA LEU A 16 -2.16 -6.33 -5.54
C LEU A 16 -1.05 -7.36 -5.79
N HIS A 17 -1.05 -8.01 -6.96
CA HIS A 17 -0.01 -8.98 -7.32
C HIS A 17 1.37 -8.33 -7.40
N TRP A 18 1.46 -7.14 -8.01
CA TRP A 18 2.72 -6.40 -8.07
C TRP A 18 3.20 -5.95 -6.68
N TYR A 19 2.29 -5.42 -5.84
CA TYR A 19 2.63 -4.99 -4.48
C TYR A 19 3.10 -6.15 -3.62
N ASP A 20 2.59 -7.36 -3.85
CA ASP A 20 3.05 -8.54 -3.13
C ASP A 20 4.52 -8.87 -3.45
N GLN A 21 4.91 -8.77 -4.72
CA GLN A 21 6.25 -9.11 -5.19
C GLN A 21 7.29 -7.99 -5.02
N HIS A 22 6.88 -6.72 -5.16
CA HIS A 22 7.80 -5.57 -5.27
C HIS A 22 7.46 -4.43 -4.31
N GLY A 23 6.40 -4.55 -3.52
CA GLY A 23 5.98 -3.52 -2.59
C GLY A 23 6.98 -3.31 -1.46
N ARG A 24 7.14 -2.07 -1.02
CA ARG A 24 7.83 -1.76 0.24
C ARG A 24 6.93 -2.22 1.39
N LYS A 25 7.42 -3.21 2.15
CA LYS A 25 6.72 -3.83 3.29
C LYS A 25 7.47 -3.66 4.61
N ASP A 26 8.74 -3.27 4.55
CA ASP A 26 9.65 -3.21 5.71
C ASP A 26 9.80 -1.79 6.30
N LEU A 27 8.79 -0.93 6.10
CA LEU A 27 8.83 0.42 6.66
C LEU A 27 8.45 0.38 8.15
N PRO A 28 9.12 1.15 9.04
CA PRO A 28 8.86 1.11 10.48
C PRO A 28 7.43 1.45 10.90
N TRP A 29 6.67 2.14 10.03
CA TRP A 29 5.26 2.49 10.23
C TRP A 29 4.27 1.51 9.58
N GLN A 30 4.76 0.58 8.75
CA GLN A 30 4.01 -0.57 8.26
C GLN A 30 4.15 -1.77 9.21
N GLU A 31 5.22 -1.83 10.00
CA GLU A 31 5.40 -2.78 11.09
C GLU A 31 4.61 -2.37 12.35
N ALA A 32 3.98 -3.34 13.02
CA ALA A 32 3.19 -3.13 14.24
C ALA A 32 2.22 -1.94 14.12
N ILE A 33 1.30 -2.06 13.15
CA ILE A 33 0.34 -1.03 12.75
C ILE A 33 -0.45 -0.54 13.97
N ASN A 34 -0.36 0.75 14.23
CA ASN A 34 -1.12 1.47 15.25
C ASN A 34 -1.68 2.74 14.60
N PRO A 35 -2.98 3.08 14.77
CA PRO A 35 -3.59 4.28 14.20
C PRO A 35 -2.78 5.56 14.45
N TYR A 36 -2.20 5.72 15.64
CA TYR A 36 -1.34 6.85 15.96
C TYR A 36 -0.06 6.89 15.11
N ARG A 37 0.60 5.74 14.94
CA ARG A 37 1.85 5.64 14.15
C ARG A 37 1.59 5.90 12.67
N VAL A 38 0.48 5.37 12.14
CA VAL A 38 0.06 5.62 10.76
C VAL A 38 -0.20 7.12 10.55
N TRP A 39 -0.99 7.74 11.43
CA TRP A 39 -1.30 9.17 11.32
C TRP A 39 -0.05 10.06 11.38
N VAL A 40 0.85 9.82 12.34
CA VAL A 40 2.10 10.59 12.44
C VAL A 40 2.95 10.45 11.18
N SER A 41 3.07 9.22 10.63
CA SER A 41 3.82 8.99 9.39
C SER A 41 3.20 9.68 8.19
N GLU A 42 1.87 9.70 8.06
CA GLU A 42 1.19 10.43 6.98
C GLU A 42 1.49 11.93 7.02
N ILE A 43 1.45 12.55 8.21
CA ILE A 43 1.76 13.98 8.37
C ILE A 43 3.23 14.28 8.06
N MET A 44 4.16 13.45 8.55
CA MET A 44 5.59 13.65 8.29
C MET A 44 5.92 13.52 6.80
N LEU A 45 5.32 12.54 6.10
CA LEU A 45 5.61 12.24 4.69
C LEU A 45 5.00 13.24 3.69
N GLN A 46 4.11 14.13 4.13
CA GLN A 46 3.65 15.25 3.30
C GLN A 46 4.76 16.28 3.03
N GLN A 47 5.71 16.42 3.96
CA GLN A 47 6.76 17.46 3.91
C GLN A 47 8.17 16.88 3.80
N THR A 48 8.33 15.56 3.97
CA THR A 48 9.65 14.89 3.99
C THR A 48 9.65 13.64 3.14
N GLN A 49 10.80 13.33 2.52
CA GLN A 49 10.99 12.12 1.73
C GLN A 49 11.46 10.97 2.61
N VAL A 50 10.94 9.75 2.36
CA VAL A 50 11.51 8.54 2.93
C VAL A 50 12.93 8.36 2.41
N LYS A 51 13.92 8.40 3.30
CA LYS A 51 15.30 8.01 2.96
C LYS A 51 15.33 6.49 2.76
N THR A 52 15.81 6.05 1.60
CA THR A 52 16.02 4.62 1.27
C THR A 52 17.27 4.10 1.97
#